data_AF-A0A522M732-F1
#
_entry.id   AF-A0A522M732-F1
#
_cell.length_a   1.000
_cell.length_b   1.000
_cell.length_c   1.000
_cell.angle_alpha   90.00
_cell.angle_beta   90.00
_cell.angle_gamma   90.00
#
_symmetry.space_group_name_H-M   'P 1'
#
loop_
_entity.id
_entity.type
_entity.pdbx_description
1 polymer ?
#
loop_
_entity_poly.entity_id
_entity_poly.type
_entity_poly.pdbx_seq_one_letter_code
_entity_poly.pdbx_strand_id
1 'polypeptide(L)'
;MAYMRNRTRQIVLGTEGEFEMYGLTLRGAGNVDPASPVCLPLERALARLLPILETLWKLDRATQARLLKVRPSTLERYRRGQSVPRRREQLERIADLTRIYAALRVLLPRPEAADAWPTRSNTRFRPNPVAYMKRHGIKGVERYLWAELAG
;
A
#
# COMPACT_ATOMS: atom_id res chain seq x y z
N MET A 1 -12.85 -13.93 -8.07
CA MET A 1 -12.22 -13.47 -6.82
C MET A 1 -11.85 -14.65 -5.93
N ALA A 2 -10.73 -15.32 -6.22
CA ALA A 2 -10.22 -16.39 -5.36
C ALA A 2 -8.72 -16.50 -5.60
N TYR A 3 -7.86 -15.91 -4.76
CA TYR A 3 -6.45 -16.29 -4.73
C TYR A 3 -5.78 -15.89 -3.42
N MET A 4 -6.18 -16.56 -2.35
CA MET A 4 -5.32 -16.78 -1.18
C MET A 4 -4.90 -18.25 -1.18
N ARG A 5 -4.02 -18.62 -2.12
CA ARG A 5 -3.51 -19.99 -2.21
C ARG A 5 -2.18 -20.08 -1.45
N ASN A 6 -2.31 -20.36 -0.16
CA ASN A 6 -1.38 -21.13 0.68
C ASN A 6 0.15 -20.83 0.58
N ARG A 7 0.59 -19.62 0.99
CA ARG A 7 1.97 -19.32 1.46
C ARG A 7 1.95 -18.13 2.41
N THR A 8 2.04 -18.37 3.72
CA THR A 8 1.81 -17.43 4.83
C THR A 8 2.78 -16.23 4.92
N ARG A 9 3.58 -15.95 3.89
CA ARG A 9 4.63 -14.89 3.88
C ARG A 9 4.72 -14.10 2.58
N GLN A 10 3.85 -14.32 1.60
CA GLN A 10 3.83 -13.51 0.37
C GLN A 10 2.50 -12.79 0.24
N ILE A 11 2.53 -11.56 -0.26
CA ILE A 11 1.35 -10.80 -0.61
C ILE A 11 1.31 -10.60 -2.12
N VAL A 12 0.14 -10.88 -2.71
CA VAL A 12 -0.13 -10.59 -4.11
C VAL A 12 -0.47 -9.11 -4.20
N LEU A 13 0.27 -8.38 -5.03
CA LEU A 13 0.08 -6.94 -5.19
C LEU A 13 -0.72 -6.59 -6.46
N GLY A 14 -0.57 -7.37 -7.52
CA GLY A 14 -1.25 -7.26 -8.82
C GLY A 14 -0.39 -8.01 -9.83
N THR A 15 -0.35 -7.63 -11.11
CA THR A 15 0.59 -8.22 -12.09
C THR A 15 1.84 -7.37 -12.31
N GLU A 16 2.91 -7.91 -12.90
CA GLU A 16 4.17 -7.15 -13.05
C GLU A 16 4.01 -5.96 -14.00
N GLY A 17 3.30 -6.17 -15.11
CA GLY A 17 2.93 -5.11 -16.03
C GLY A 17 2.04 -4.05 -15.38
N GLU A 18 1.12 -4.42 -14.49
CA GLU A 18 0.33 -3.46 -13.70
C GLU A 18 1.22 -2.61 -12.78
N PHE A 19 2.23 -3.19 -12.12
CA PHE A 19 3.09 -2.45 -11.18
C PHE A 19 4.10 -1.54 -11.86
N GLU A 20 4.66 -1.97 -13.00
CA GLU A 20 5.47 -1.11 -13.86
C GLU A 20 4.65 0.06 -14.40
N MET A 21 3.45 -0.20 -14.92
CA MET A 21 2.49 0.82 -15.33
C MET A 21 2.17 1.78 -14.18
N TYR A 22 2.16 1.28 -12.93
CA TYR A 22 1.88 2.08 -11.74
C TYR A 22 3.05 2.82 -11.10
N GLY A 23 4.17 2.97 -11.83
CA GLY A 23 5.35 3.70 -11.35
C GLY A 23 6.03 3.03 -10.15
N LEU A 24 5.72 1.76 -9.90
CA LEU A 24 6.37 0.90 -8.92
C LEU A 24 7.19 -0.15 -9.66
N THR A 25 8.38 0.24 -10.14
CA THR A 25 9.30 -0.72 -10.75
C THR A 25 9.80 -1.71 -9.71
N LEU A 26 9.34 -2.96 -9.81
CA LEU A 26 9.78 -4.03 -8.93
C LEU A 26 10.99 -4.73 -9.55
N ARG A 27 12.19 -4.21 -9.33
CA ARG A 27 13.41 -4.93 -9.70
C ARG A 27 13.48 -6.26 -8.96
N GLY A 28 13.53 -7.37 -9.70
CA GLY A 28 13.88 -8.66 -9.09
C GLY A 28 13.47 -9.95 -9.79
N ALA A 29 12.91 -9.94 -11.00
CA ALA A 29 12.61 -11.20 -11.69
C ALA A 29 12.94 -11.07 -13.19
N GLY A 30 13.82 -11.95 -13.70
CA GLY A 30 14.12 -12.00 -15.13
C GLY A 30 12.93 -12.56 -15.91
N ASN A 31 12.69 -12.02 -17.11
CA ASN A 31 11.71 -12.49 -18.10
C ASN A 31 10.41 -13.08 -17.52
N VAL A 32 9.73 -12.31 -16.66
CA VAL A 32 8.42 -12.69 -16.12
C VAL A 32 7.34 -12.16 -17.04
N ASP A 33 6.33 -12.98 -17.31
CA ASP A 33 5.15 -12.56 -18.06
C ASP A 33 4.48 -11.37 -17.32
N PRO A 34 4.24 -10.22 -17.98
CA PRO A 34 3.60 -9.06 -17.35
C PRO A 34 2.19 -9.34 -16.82
N ALA A 35 1.52 -10.41 -17.24
CA ALA A 35 0.25 -10.87 -16.69
C ALA A 35 0.40 -11.76 -15.43
N SER A 36 1.62 -12.14 -15.06
CA SER A 36 1.87 -12.94 -13.87
C SER A 36 1.66 -12.12 -12.60
N PRO A 37 0.99 -12.69 -11.57
CA PRO A 37 0.81 -12.00 -10.31
C PRO A 37 2.15 -11.73 -9.61
N VAL A 38 2.46 -10.45 -9.39
CA VAL A 38 3.49 -9.99 -8.48
C VAL A 38 3.17 -10.44 -7.08
N CYS A 39 4.02 -11.33 -6.58
CA CYS A 39 4.01 -11.78 -5.20
C CYS A 39 5.27 -11.27 -4.51
N LEU A 40 5.13 -10.30 -3.61
CA LEU A 40 6.26 -9.88 -2.79
C LEU A 40 6.29 -10.66 -1.48
N PRO A 41 7.46 -11.15 -1.04
CA PRO A 41 7.65 -11.49 0.36
C PRO A 41 7.21 -10.33 1.25
N LEU A 42 6.47 -10.64 2.30
CA LEU A 42 5.86 -9.68 3.20
C LEU A 42 6.88 -8.71 3.78
N GLU A 43 8.06 -9.20 4.12
CA GLU A 43 9.18 -8.43 4.63
C GLU A 43 9.59 -7.35 3.61
N ARG A 44 9.67 -7.72 2.32
CA ARG A 44 10.01 -6.80 1.23
C ARG A 44 8.89 -5.79 0.96
N ALA A 45 7.63 -6.21 1.04
CA ALA A 45 6.51 -5.29 0.86
C ALA A 45 6.42 -4.27 2.00
N LEU A 46 6.60 -4.72 3.24
CA LEU A 46 6.59 -3.86 4.42
C LEU A 46 7.78 -2.91 4.44
N ALA A 47 8.98 -3.38 4.09
CA ALA A 47 10.17 -2.55 3.97
C ALA A 47 10.03 -1.44 2.91
N ARG A 48 9.21 -1.65 1.86
CA ARG A 48 8.87 -0.62 0.87
C ARG A 48 7.78 0.33 1.35
N LEU A 49 6.77 -0.19 2.04
CA LEU A 49 5.63 0.60 2.49
C LEU A 49 5.99 1.59 3.61
N LEU A 50 6.80 1.17 4.58
CA LEU A 50 7.08 1.99 5.78
C LEU A 50 7.74 3.34 5.45
N PRO A 51 8.76 3.44 4.57
CA PRO A 51 9.30 4.73 4.15
C PRO A 51 8.30 5.61 3.39
N ILE A 52 7.39 5.02 2.61
CA ILE A 52 6.32 5.78 1.93
C ILE A 52 5.43 6.47 2.97
N LEU A 53 4.95 5.71 3.96
CA LEU A 53 4.06 6.26 4.99
C LEU A 53 4.77 7.34 5.82
N GLU A 54 6.05 7.14 6.13
CA GLU A 54 6.81 8.03 7.01
C GLU A 54 7.36 9.27 6.30
N THR A 55 8.03 9.10 5.15
CA THR A 55 8.79 10.17 4.51
C THR A 55 7.96 10.90 3.46
N LEU A 56 7.22 10.15 2.64
CA LEU A 56 6.45 10.73 1.53
C LEU A 56 5.12 11.29 2.04
N TRP A 57 4.35 10.45 2.75
CA TRP A 57 3.06 10.85 3.30
C TRP A 57 3.19 11.60 4.64
N LYS A 58 4.39 11.66 5.22
CA LYS A 58 4.70 12.39 6.47
C LYS A 58 3.80 11.99 7.64
N LEU A 59 3.46 10.71 7.75
CA LEU A 59 2.56 10.21 8.79
C LEU A 59 3.32 9.92 10.08
N ASP A 60 2.74 10.33 11.20
CA ASP A 60 3.24 9.97 12.52
C ASP A 60 3.07 8.45 12.79
N ARG A 61 3.86 7.94 13.74
CA ARG A 61 3.88 6.50 14.07
C ARG A 61 2.50 6.01 14.54
N ALA A 62 1.75 6.84 15.24
CA ALA A 62 0.39 6.51 15.69
C ALA A 62 -0.56 6.31 14.50
N THR A 63 -0.52 7.18 13.50
CA THR A 63 -1.30 7.04 12.27
C THR A 63 -0.86 5.84 11.46
N GLN A 64 0.45 5.62 11.29
CA GLN A 64 0.98 4.43 10.61
C GLN A 64 0.46 3.14 11.27
N ALA A 65 0.59 3.03 12.59
CA ALA A 65 0.13 1.88 13.36
C ALA A 65 -1.39 1.67 13.21
N ARG A 66 -2.16 2.76 13.21
CA ARG A 66 -3.62 2.72 13.04
C ARG A 66 -4.03 2.27 11.64
N LEU A 67 -3.37 2.75 10.59
CA LEU A 67 -3.62 2.32 9.20
C LEU A 67 -3.31 0.83 9.00
N LEU A 68 -2.20 0.36 9.60
CA LEU A 68 -1.80 -1.04 9.57
C LEU A 68 -2.57 -1.93 10.56
N LYS A 69 -3.45 -1.34 11.39
CA LYS A 69 -4.18 -2.02 12.48
C LYS A 69 -3.27 -2.81 13.41
N VAL A 70 -2.17 -2.19 13.83
CA VAL A 70 -1.21 -2.77 14.78
C VAL A 70 -1.00 -1.86 15.98
N ARG A 71 -0.43 -2.41 17.06
CA ARG A 71 0.04 -1.60 18.18
C ARG A 71 1.32 -0.85 17.77
N PRO A 72 1.59 0.35 18.31
CA PRO A 72 2.85 1.08 18.03
C PRO A 72 4.10 0.23 18.32
N SER A 73 4.11 -0.55 19.40
CA SER A 73 5.21 -1.48 19.71
C SER A 73 5.41 -2.57 18.66
N THR A 74 4.33 -3.01 18.00
CA THR A 74 4.40 -3.98 16.90
C THR A 74 4.98 -3.32 15.65
N LEU A 75 4.60 -2.08 15.36
CA LEU A 75 5.16 -1.30 14.26
C LEU A 75 6.68 -1.11 14.43
N GLU A 76 7.15 -0.80 15.63
CA GLU A 76 8.59 -0.68 15.92
C GLU A 76 9.33 -2.00 15.67
N ARG A 77 8.76 -3.13 16.08
CA ARG A 77 9.36 -4.45 15.80
C ARG A 77 9.41 -4.76 14.31
N TYR A 78 8.42 -4.33 13.54
CA TYR A 78 8.44 -4.46 12.08
C TYR A 78 9.56 -3.65 11.46
N ARG A 79 9.75 -2.40 11.89
CA ARG A 79 10.84 -1.53 11.41
C ARG A 79 12.23 -2.10 11.68
N ARG A 80 12.39 -2.78 12.82
CA ARG A 80 13.65 -3.45 13.22
C ARG A 80 13.84 -4.84 12.58
N GLY A 81 12.90 -5.31 11.77
CA GLY A 81 12.93 -6.68 11.22
C GLY A 81 12.76 -7.78 12.28
N GLN A 82 12.38 -7.44 13.50
CA GLN A 82 12.25 -8.37 14.65
C GLN A 82 10.89 -9.08 14.69
N SER A 83 9.97 -8.71 13.80
CA SER A 83 8.65 -9.30 13.66
C SER A 83 8.13 -9.08 12.25
N VAL A 84 7.21 -9.92 11.83
CA VAL A 84 6.51 -9.80 10.55
C VAL A 84 5.00 -9.89 10.79
N PRO A 85 4.17 -9.22 9.97
CA PRO A 85 2.73 -9.41 10.02
C PRO A 85 2.36 -10.88 9.84
N ARG A 86 1.39 -11.36 10.63
CA ARG A 86 0.96 -12.77 10.59
C ARG A 86 -0.53 -12.92 10.38
N ARG A 87 -1.32 -11.87 10.65
CA ARG A 87 -2.77 -11.90 10.49
C ARG A 87 -3.13 -11.52 9.06
N ARG A 88 -4.06 -12.26 8.46
CA ARG A 88 -4.61 -12.00 7.14
C ARG A 88 -4.99 -10.52 6.94
N GLU A 89 -5.69 -9.95 7.91
CA GLU A 89 -6.08 -8.54 7.88
C GLU A 89 -4.87 -7.60 7.73
N GLN A 90 -3.75 -7.87 8.40
CA GLN A 90 -2.56 -7.02 8.29
C GLN A 90 -1.91 -7.13 6.90
N LEU A 91 -1.91 -8.33 6.32
CA LEU A 91 -1.40 -8.56 4.96
C LEU A 91 -2.24 -7.80 3.93
N GLU A 92 -3.57 -7.85 4.08
CA GLU A 92 -4.51 -7.10 3.24
C GLU A 92 -4.26 -5.59 3.38
N ARG A 93 -4.06 -5.08 4.60
CA ARG A 93 -3.75 -3.65 4.83
C ARG A 93 -2.47 -3.19 4.14
N ILE A 94 -1.42 -4.02 4.16
CA ILE A 94 -0.15 -3.69 3.49
C ILE A 94 -0.36 -3.67 1.98
N ALA A 95 -1.01 -4.71 1.44
CA ALA A 95 -1.30 -4.78 0.01
C ALA A 95 -2.15 -3.58 -0.45
N ASP A 96 -3.20 -3.23 0.29
CA ASP A 96 -4.10 -2.11 -0.02
C ASP A 96 -3.38 -0.76 0.00
N LEU A 97 -2.55 -0.50 1.01
CA LEU A 97 -1.81 0.76 1.10
C LEU A 97 -0.75 0.88 -0.01
N THR A 98 -0.05 -0.21 -0.32
CA THR A 98 0.89 -0.24 -1.45
C THR A 98 0.17 0.01 -2.77
N ARG A 99 -1.01 -0.59 -2.96
CA ARG A 99 -1.88 -0.38 -4.11
C ARG A 99 -2.34 1.07 -4.26
N ILE A 100 -2.81 1.69 -3.18
CA ILE A 100 -3.20 3.11 -3.18
C ILE A 100 -2.04 3.99 -3.61
N TYR A 101 -0.85 3.77 -3.06
CA TYR A 101 0.33 4.53 -3.46
C TYR A 101 0.64 4.37 -4.96
N ALA A 102 0.60 3.13 -5.46
CA ALA A 102 0.79 2.84 -6.88
C ALA A 102 -0.21 3.62 -7.77
N ALA A 103 -1.51 3.52 -7.45
CA ALA A 103 -2.56 4.20 -8.21
C ALA A 103 -2.38 5.72 -8.21
N LEU A 104 -1.96 6.32 -7.10
CA LEU A 104 -1.69 7.75 -7.03
C LEU A 104 -0.55 8.18 -7.95
N ARG A 105 0.50 7.36 -8.12
CA ARG A 105 1.62 7.66 -9.03
C ARG A 105 1.23 7.64 -10.50
N VAL A 106 0.11 7.00 -10.83
CA VAL A 106 -0.42 6.90 -12.21
C VAL A 106 -1.35 8.06 -12.49
N LEU A 107 -2.32 8.23 -11.59
CA LEU A 107 -3.38 9.20 -11.75
C LEU A 107 -2.85 10.63 -11.69
N LEU A 108 -1.73 10.85 -10.98
CA LEU A 108 -1.19 12.17 -10.76
C LEU A 108 0.06 12.38 -11.63
N PRO A 109 0.13 13.48 -12.40
CA PRO A 109 1.21 13.72 -13.35
C PRO A 109 2.55 14.02 -12.69
N ARG A 110 2.55 14.34 -11.39
CA ARG A 110 3.76 14.69 -10.62
C ARG A 110 3.90 13.78 -9.41
N PRO A 111 5.09 13.16 -9.19
CA PRO A 111 5.33 12.32 -8.01
C PRO A 111 5.03 13.02 -6.69
N GLU A 112 5.36 14.30 -6.57
CA GLU A 112 5.16 15.09 -5.37
C GLU A 112 3.67 15.29 -5.06
N ALA A 113 2.82 15.30 -6.10
CA ALA A 113 1.38 15.34 -5.93
C ALA A 113 0.86 14.02 -5.33
N ALA A 114 1.40 12.87 -5.76
CA ALA A 114 1.06 11.57 -5.19
C ALA A 114 1.49 11.43 -3.73
N ASP A 115 2.66 11.98 -3.39
CA ASP A 115 3.19 11.95 -2.02
C ASP A 115 2.37 12.83 -1.07
N ALA A 116 1.92 14.00 -1.54
CA ALA A 116 1.13 14.94 -0.74
C ALA A 116 -0.38 14.64 -0.70
N TRP A 117 -0.92 13.91 -1.69
CA TRP A 117 -2.36 13.66 -1.82
C TRP A 117 -3.03 13.09 -0.56
N PRO A 118 -2.44 12.12 0.17
CA PRO A 118 -3.10 11.48 1.31
C PRO A 118 -3.35 12.42 2.51
N THR A 119 -2.53 13.46 2.65
CA THR A 119 -2.63 14.44 3.74
C THR A 119 -3.24 15.76 3.31
N ARG A 120 -3.27 16.04 1.99
CA ARG A 120 -3.94 17.20 1.40
C ARG A 120 -5.45 17.15 1.62
N SER A 121 -6.05 18.32 1.83
CA SER A 121 -7.51 18.45 1.92
C SER A 121 -8.19 17.88 0.69
N ASN A 122 -9.22 17.05 0.90
CA ASN A 122 -9.94 16.37 -0.17
C ASN A 122 -11.45 16.45 0.05
N THR A 123 -12.19 16.90 -0.96
CA THR A 123 -13.64 17.11 -0.88
C THR A 123 -14.43 15.80 -0.77
N ARG A 124 -13.94 14.72 -1.39
CA ARG A 124 -14.54 13.38 -1.31
C ARG A 124 -14.17 12.68 -0.01
N PHE A 125 -12.92 12.82 0.43
CA PHE A 125 -12.40 12.20 1.64
C PHE A 125 -12.10 13.26 2.71
N ARG A 126 -13.14 13.86 3.28
CA ARG A 126 -12.96 14.92 4.26
C ARG A 126 -12.46 14.40 5.63
N PRO A 127 -11.60 15.15 6.33
CA PRO A 127 -10.89 16.35 5.84
C PRO A 127 -9.78 16.02 4.85
N ASN A 128 -9.12 14.86 4.99
CA ASN A 128 -8.16 14.32 4.03
C ASN A 128 -8.27 12.78 3.95
N PRO A 129 -7.71 12.16 2.90
CA PRO A 129 -7.79 10.70 2.69
C PRO A 129 -7.27 9.89 3.87
N VAL A 130 -6.19 10.30 4.52
CA VAL A 130 -5.65 9.61 5.70
C VAL A 130 -6.61 9.64 6.89
N ALA A 131 -7.24 10.79 7.16
CA ALA A 131 -8.26 10.89 8.21
C ALA A 131 -9.46 10.02 7.91
N TYR A 132 -9.89 9.96 6.64
CA TYR A 132 -10.93 9.05 6.20
C TYR A 132 -10.54 7.58 6.41
N MET A 133 -9.34 7.16 5.97
CA MET A 133 -8.84 5.79 6.13
C MET A 133 -8.77 5.37 7.61
N LYS A 134 -8.40 6.27 8.53
CA LYS A 134 -8.37 6.00 9.97
C LYS A 134 -9.74 5.77 10.60
N ARG A 135 -10.81 6.31 10.01
CA ARG A 135 -12.18 6.28 10.53
C ARG A 135 -13.02 5.19 9.87
N HIS A 136 -12.95 5.11 8.54
CA HIS A 136 -13.82 4.25 7.72
C HIS A 136 -13.07 3.07 7.10
N GLY A 137 -11.74 3.02 7.25
CA GLY A 137 -10.90 2.00 6.64
C GLY A 137 -10.42 2.37 5.23
N ILE A 138 -9.51 1.55 4.72
CA ILE A 138 -8.75 1.85 3.50
C ILE A 138 -9.53 1.54 2.20
N LYS A 139 -10.45 0.57 2.26
CA LYS A 139 -11.14 0.03 1.06
C LYS A 139 -11.95 1.06 0.29
N GLY A 140 -12.48 2.08 0.96
CA GLY A 140 -13.22 3.15 0.28
C GLY A 140 -12.33 4.01 -0.63
N VAL A 141 -11.08 4.27 -0.20
CA VAL A 141 -10.10 5.02 -0.99
C VAL A 141 -9.56 4.16 -2.13
N GLU A 142 -9.18 2.91 -1.85
CA GLU A 142 -8.73 1.95 -2.87
C GLU A 142 -9.78 1.81 -3.99
N ARG A 143 -11.05 1.51 -3.65
CA ARG A 143 -12.11 1.35 -4.64
C ARG A 143 -12.29 2.60 -5.51
N TYR A 144 -12.19 3.77 -4.91
CA TYR A 144 -12.31 5.03 -5.65
C TYR A 144 -11.18 5.19 -6.67
N LEU A 145 -9.93 5.01 -6.26
CA LEU A 145 -8.79 5.14 -7.17
C LEU A 145 -8.82 4.10 -8.29
N TRP A 146 -9.30 2.89 -8.02
CA TRP A 146 -9.50 1.87 -9.04
C TRP A 146 -10.60 2.21 -10.04
N ALA A 147 -11.66 2.89 -9.60
CA ALA A 147 -12.69 3.38 -10.51
C ALA A 147 -12.16 4.50 -11.41
N GLU A 148 -11.33 5.39 -10.86
CA GLU A 148 -10.67 6.47 -11.62
C GLU A 148 -9.62 5.93 -12.61
N LEU A 149 -8.98 4.80 -12.33
CA LEU A 149 -8.05 4.14 -13.27
C LEU A 149 -8.74 3.39 -14.40
N ALA A 150 -10.01 3.00 -14.22
CA ALA A 150 -10.77 2.21 -15.18
C ALA A 150 -11.63 3.06 -16.14
N GLY A 151 -11.73 4.37 -15.87
CA GLY A 151 -12.47 5.33 -16.70
C GLY A 151 -11.53 6.09 -17.63
#